data_AF-A0A1I2B5G3-F1
#
_entry.id   AF-A0A1I2B5G3-F1
#
_cell.length_a   1.000
_cell.length_b   1.000
_cell.length_c   1.000
_cell.angle_alpha   90.00
_cell.angle_beta   90.00
_cell.angle_gamma   90.00
#
_symmetry.space_group_name_H-M   'P 1'
#
loop_
_entity.id
_entity.type
_entity.pdbx_description
1 polymer ?
#
loop_
_entity_poly.entity_id
_entity_poly.type
_entity_poly.pdbx_seq_one_letter_code
_entity_poly.pdbx_strand_id
1 'polypeptide(L)'
;MERNYRSRWGELDLIAIKSDPEYFESEVNYDDALQKISNVAQAQRGASVHFVEVKTRTGTGYGTPGAAVTCTKQQKLRKTALIWLQEQEQYYSDLCFDVIEVWVVGKAAKIRWLQRCF
;
A
#
# COMPACT_ATOMS: atom_id res chain seq x y z
N MET A 1 -6.13 8.54 4.21
CA MET A 1 -5.63 8.40 2.83
C MET A 1 -5.17 9.76 2.38
N GLU A 2 -3.94 9.85 1.89
CA GLU A 2 -3.32 11.07 1.36
C GLU A 2 -3.12 10.94 -0.16
N ARG A 3 -3.06 12.08 -0.87
CA ARG A 3 -2.93 12.12 -2.33
C ARG A 3 -1.92 13.18 -2.77
N ASN A 4 -1.23 12.92 -3.87
CA ASN A 4 -0.30 13.85 -4.53
C ASN A 4 0.75 14.43 -3.57
N TYR A 5 1.31 13.59 -2.69
CA TYR A 5 2.36 14.01 -1.78
C TYR A 5 3.62 14.33 -2.59
N ARG A 6 4.22 15.49 -2.36
CA ARG A 6 5.40 15.97 -3.10
C ARG A 6 6.54 16.27 -2.16
N SER A 7 7.73 15.83 -2.55
CA SER A 7 9.00 16.18 -1.91
C SER A 7 9.94 16.77 -2.96
N ARG A 8 11.11 17.28 -2.52
CA ARG A 8 12.18 17.72 -3.44
C ARG A 8 12.73 16.62 -4.35
N TRP A 9 12.37 15.35 -4.13
CA TRP A 9 12.89 14.19 -4.86
C TRP A 9 11.87 13.48 -5.75
N GLY A 10 10.58 13.82 -5.64
CA GLY A 10 9.51 13.15 -6.37
C GLY A 10 8.12 13.34 -5.77
N GLU A 11 7.17 12.63 -6.36
CA GLU A 11 5.75 12.65 -6.00
C GLU A 11 5.26 11.21 -5.76
N LEU A 12 4.38 11.05 -4.77
CA LEU A 12 3.58 9.86 -4.52
C LEU A 12 2.12 10.19 -4.86
N ASP A 13 1.52 9.43 -5.78
CA ASP A 13 0.16 9.73 -6.23
C ASP A 13 -0.86 9.49 -5.11
N LEU A 14 -0.73 8.38 -4.36
CA LEU A 14 -1.61 8.03 -3.27
C LEU A 14 -0.86 7.33 -2.13
N ILE A 15 -1.26 7.61 -0.89
CA ILE A 15 -0.79 6.93 0.32
C ILE A 15 -2.00 6.44 1.12
N ALA A 16 -2.09 5.14 1.32
CA ALA A 16 -3.19 4.52 2.06
C ALA A 16 -2.65 3.71 3.24
N ILE A 17 -3.26 3.88 4.41
CA ILE A 17 -2.94 3.12 5.61
C ILE A 17 -4.05 2.09 5.77
N LYS A 18 -3.67 0.83 5.86
CA LYS A 18 -4.57 -0.26 6.24
C LYS A 18 -4.19 -0.67 7.66
N SER A 19 -5.03 -0.28 8.61
CA SER A 19 -4.97 -0.83 9.97
C SER A 19 -5.35 -2.31 9.91
N ASP A 20 -4.60 -3.16 10.60
CA ASP A 20 -5.18 -4.41 11.07
C ASP A 20 -6.09 -4.06 12.26
N PRO A 21 -7.29 -4.66 12.35
CA PRO A 21 -8.27 -4.28 13.36
C PRO A 21 -7.65 -4.42 14.75
N GLU A 22 -7.77 -3.35 15.55
CA GLU A 22 -7.42 -3.35 16.95
C GLU A 22 -8.13 -4.50 17.67
N TYR A 23 -7.37 -5.13 18.56
CA TYR A 23 -7.74 -6.23 19.43
C TYR A 23 -9.14 -6.05 20.07
N PHE A 24 -10.03 -7.02 19.90
CA PHE A 24 -11.34 -7.04 20.58
C PHE A 24 -11.27 -7.92 21.84
N GLU A 25 -11.45 -7.32 23.02
CA GLU A 25 -11.54 -8.05 24.29
C GLU A 25 -12.88 -8.77 24.43
N SER A 26 -12.80 -10.06 24.74
CA SER A 26 -13.90 -10.86 25.27
C SER A 26 -13.30 -11.91 26.19
N GLU A 27 -13.98 -12.28 27.28
CA GLU A 27 -13.58 -13.42 28.13
C GLU A 27 -13.47 -14.68 27.27
N VAL A 28 -12.32 -15.33 27.31
CA VAL A 28 -12.03 -16.60 26.60
C VAL A 28 -11.40 -17.58 27.60
N ASN A 29 -11.72 -18.88 27.48
CA ASN A 29 -11.12 -19.91 28.32
C ASN A 29 -9.61 -20.09 27.98
N TYR A 30 -8.87 -20.88 28.77
CA TYR A 30 -7.42 -21.01 28.63
C TYR A 30 -6.95 -21.56 27.27
N ASP A 31 -7.64 -22.55 26.70
CA ASP A 31 -7.28 -23.15 25.40
C ASP A 31 -7.59 -22.22 24.23
N ASP A 32 -8.74 -21.54 24.30
CA ASP A 32 -9.11 -20.48 23.36
C ASP A 32 -8.17 -19.29 23.49
N ALA A 33 -7.72 -18.96 24.69
CA ALA A 33 -6.73 -17.92 24.95
C ALA A 33 -5.37 -18.28 24.33
N LEU A 34 -4.91 -19.53 24.41
CA LEU A 34 -3.66 -19.95 23.76
C LEU A 34 -3.76 -19.91 22.23
N GLN A 35 -4.88 -20.38 21.66
CA GLN A 35 -5.11 -20.29 20.22
C GLN A 35 -5.22 -18.82 19.77
N LYS A 36 -5.88 -17.98 20.56
CA LYS A 36 -6.03 -16.54 20.32
C LYS A 36 -4.70 -15.81 20.49
N ILE A 37 -3.88 -16.15 21.49
CA ILE A 37 -2.51 -15.62 21.68
C ILE A 37 -1.63 -16.00 20.48
N SER A 38 -1.72 -17.24 19.99
CA SER A 38 -1.01 -17.66 18.77
C SER A 38 -1.47 -16.85 17.55
N ASN A 39 -2.77 -16.65 17.39
CA ASN A 39 -3.34 -15.86 16.31
C ASN A 39 -3.03 -14.36 16.45
N VAL A 40 -2.95 -13.83 17.66
CA VAL A 40 -2.60 -12.43 17.97
C VAL A 40 -1.11 -12.19 17.75
N ALA A 41 -0.25 -13.13 18.14
CA ALA A 41 1.17 -13.09 17.80
C ALA A 41 1.39 -13.14 16.28
N GLN A 42 0.50 -13.81 15.53
CA GLN A 42 0.48 -13.78 14.07
C GLN A 42 -0.18 -12.51 13.48
N ALA A 43 -1.14 -11.91 14.19
CA ALA A 43 -1.90 -10.71 13.82
C ALA A 43 -1.27 -9.41 14.33
N GLN A 44 -0.16 -9.46 15.08
CA GLN A 44 0.71 -8.32 15.39
C GLN A 44 1.46 -7.78 14.15
N ARG A 45 0.84 -7.84 12.97
CA ARG A 45 1.23 -6.99 11.85
C ARG A 45 0.64 -5.62 12.17
N GLY A 46 1.48 -4.73 12.71
CA GLY A 46 1.11 -3.31 12.86
C GLY A 46 0.62 -2.72 11.53
N ALA A 47 0.04 -1.51 11.55
CA ALA A 47 -0.55 -0.91 10.35
C ALA A 47 0.37 -1.00 9.12
N SER A 48 -0.21 -1.37 7.99
CA SER A 48 0.49 -1.42 6.70
C SER A 48 0.24 -0.13 5.95
N VAL A 49 1.27 0.40 5.29
CA VAL A 49 1.16 1.58 4.44
C VAL A 49 1.42 1.20 2.98
N HIS A 50 0.53 1.64 2.12
CA HIS A 50 0.55 1.42 0.68
C HIS A 50 0.86 2.74 -0.03
N PHE A 51 2.03 2.78 -0.68
CA PHE A 51 2.46 3.83 -1.60
C PHE A 51 2.05 3.42 -3.00
N VAL A 52 1.05 4.10 -3.57
CA VAL A 52 0.44 3.68 -4.82
C VAL A 52 0.75 4.67 -5.94
N GLU A 53 1.33 4.19 -7.03
CA GLU A 53 1.41 4.93 -8.29
C GLU A 53 0.16 4.65 -9.13
N VAL A 54 -0.48 5.69 -9.65
CA VAL A 54 -1.67 5.60 -10.49
C VAL A 54 -1.29 5.84 -11.95
N LYS A 55 -1.61 4.89 -12.82
CA LYS A 55 -1.34 4.96 -14.26
C LYS A 55 -2.63 4.94 -15.07
N THR A 56 -2.90 6.04 -15.77
CA THR A 56 -3.92 6.04 -16.81
C THR A 56 -3.41 5.31 -18.05
N ARG A 57 -4.21 4.40 -18.60
CA ARG A 57 -3.90 3.61 -19.78
C ARG A 57 -4.83 4.00 -20.93
N THR A 58 -4.26 4.25 -22.11
CA THR A 58 -4.99 4.67 -23.32
C THR A 58 -5.05 3.60 -24.43
N GLY A 59 -4.76 2.33 -24.10
CA GLY A 59 -4.82 1.21 -25.04
C GLY A 59 -4.92 -0.17 -24.36
N THR A 60 -5.07 -1.23 -25.16
CA THR A 60 -5.22 -2.63 -24.70
C THR A 60 -3.89 -3.38 -24.50
N GLY A 61 -2.75 -2.73 -24.78
CA GLY A 61 -1.43 -3.34 -24.62
C GLY A 61 -1.15 -3.68 -23.16
N TYR A 62 -1.17 -4.98 -22.83
CA TYR A 62 -0.78 -5.49 -21.53
C TYR A 62 0.76 -5.44 -21.42
N GLY A 63 1.31 -4.29 -21.01
CA GLY A 63 2.64 -4.30 -20.43
C GLY A 63 2.62 -5.16 -19.15
N THR A 64 3.70 -5.91 -18.89
CA THR A 64 3.83 -6.65 -17.62
C THR A 64 3.81 -5.68 -16.43
N PRO A 65 3.26 -6.05 -15.26
CA PRO A 65 3.30 -5.23 -14.04
C PRO A 65 4.68 -4.63 -13.73
N GLY A 66 5.75 -5.40 -13.90
CA GLY A 66 7.13 -4.92 -13.72
C GLY A 66 7.62 -3.90 -14.78
N ALA A 67 6.91 -3.77 -15.91
CA ALA A 67 7.18 -2.75 -16.93
C ALA A 67 6.37 -1.46 -16.70
N ALA A 68 5.41 -1.46 -15.77
CA ALA A 68 4.55 -0.29 -15.52
C ALA A 68 5.28 0.84 -14.76
N VAL A 69 6.30 0.49 -13.97
CA VAL A 69 7.11 1.44 -13.21
C VAL A 69 8.59 1.11 -13.43
N THR A 70 9.28 1.96 -14.20
CA THR A 70 10.71 1.78 -14.50
C THR A 70 11.54 1.78 -13.22
N CYS A 71 12.71 1.12 -13.22
CA CYS A 71 13.60 1.10 -12.06
C CYS A 71 13.91 2.52 -11.55
N THR A 72 14.13 3.49 -12.45
CA THR A 72 14.35 4.90 -12.08
C THR A 72 13.17 5.49 -11.32
N LYS A 73 11.93 5.20 -11.74
CA LYS A 73 10.71 5.67 -11.08
C LYS A 73 10.52 4.96 -9.73
N GLN A 74 10.79 3.65 -9.64
CA GLN A 74 10.76 2.92 -8.37
C GLN A 74 11.72 3.54 -7.34
N GLN A 75 12.96 3.86 -7.74
CA GLN A 75 13.94 4.49 -6.86
C GLN A 75 13.49 5.88 -6.37
N LYS A 76 12.84 6.67 -7.24
CA LYS A 76 12.25 7.96 -6.83
C LYS A 76 11.12 7.75 -5.83
N LEU A 77 10.19 6.83 -6.09
CA LEU A 77 9.06 6.53 -5.21
C LEU A 77 9.54 6.04 -3.83
N ARG A 78 10.54 5.15 -3.78
CA ARG A 78 11.14 4.71 -2.51
C ARG A 78 11.76 5.87 -1.73
N LYS A 79 12.52 6.75 -2.39
CA LYS A 79 13.10 7.93 -1.74
C LYS A 79 12.04 8.89 -1.20
N THR A 80 11.00 9.16 -1.99
CA THR A 80 9.90 10.02 -1.56
C THR A 80 9.11 9.39 -0.41
N ALA A 81 8.86 8.07 -0.45
CA ALA A 81 8.23 7.35 0.65
C ALA A 81 9.04 7.43 1.95
N LEU A 82 10.38 7.31 1.88
CA LEU A 82 11.23 7.48 3.06
C LEU A 82 11.12 8.87 3.69
N ILE A 83 10.99 9.93 2.87
CA ILE A 83 10.80 11.29 3.38
C ILE A 83 9.44 11.41 4.06
N TRP A 84 8.39 10.90 3.42
CA TRP A 84 7.06 10.88 4.02
C TRP A 84 7.06 10.12 5.35
N LEU A 85 7.73 8.97 5.43
CA LEU A 85 7.85 8.17 6.65
C LEU A 85 8.57 8.92 7.78
N GLN A 86 9.55 9.77 7.47
CA GLN A 86 10.26 10.60 8.45
C GLN A 86 9.36 11.68 9.07
N GLU A 87 8.27 12.05 8.39
CA GLU A 87 7.27 13.01 8.87
C GLU A 87 6.18 12.34 9.73
N GLN A 88 6.16 11.01 9.82
CA GLN A 88 5.14 10.28 10.57
C GLN A 88 5.57 10.05 12.03
N GLU A 89 4.63 10.21 12.95
CA GLU A 89 4.82 9.89 14.37
C GLU A 89 4.62 8.40 14.68
N GLN A 90 3.98 7.66 13.76
CA GLN A 90 3.69 6.23 13.90
C GLN A 90 4.63 5.35 13.05
N TYR A 91 4.90 4.16 13.56
CA TYR A 91 5.63 3.12 12.84
C TYR A 91 4.66 2.20 12.09
N TYR A 92 5.05 1.80 10.89
CA TYR A 92 4.32 0.84 10.07
C TYR A 92 5.07 -0.49 10.02
N SER A 93 4.36 -1.59 10.18
CA SER A 93 4.99 -2.92 10.18
C SER A 93 5.27 -3.43 8.76
N ASP A 94 4.61 -2.84 7.76
CA ASP A 94 4.70 -3.26 6.38
C ASP A 94 4.59 -2.06 5.43
N LEU A 95 5.50 -2.00 4.47
CA LEU A 95 5.58 -0.97 3.44
C LEU A 95 5.30 -1.62 2.09
N CYS A 96 4.22 -1.23 1.43
CA CYS A 96 3.79 -1.79 0.14
C CYS A 96 3.94 -0.74 -0.97
N PHE A 97 4.58 -1.09 -2.08
CA PHE A 97 4.52 -0.28 -3.30
C PHE A 97 3.59 -0.93 -4.31
N ASP A 98 2.48 -0.26 -4.58
CA ASP A 98 1.41 -0.76 -5.43
C ASP A 98 1.28 0.06 -6.71
N VAL A 99 0.62 -0.51 -7.70
CA VAL A 99 0.24 0.19 -8.92
C VAL A 99 -1.25 0.04 -9.15
N ILE A 100 -1.94 1.16 -9.35
CA ILE A 100 -3.31 1.17 -9.84
C ILE A 100 -3.30 1.61 -11.28
N GLU A 101 -3.89 0.79 -12.15
CA GLU A 101 -4.08 1.13 -13.55
C GLU A 101 -5.55 1.46 -13.82
N VAL A 102 -5.77 2.55 -14.54
CA VAL A 102 -7.10 3.04 -14.87
C VAL A 102 -7.24 3.14 -16.38
N TRP A 103 -8.20 2.41 -16.95
CA TRP A 103 -8.61 2.56 -18.35
C TRP A 103 -9.92 3.31 -18.39
N VAL A 104 -9.97 4.42 -19.13
CA VAL A 104 -11.20 5.17 -19.36
C VAL A 104 -11.79 4.73 -20.70
N VAL A 105 -12.98 4.14 -20.67
CA VAL A 105 -13.71 3.66 -21.85
C VAL A 105 -15.05 4.39 -21.90
N GLY A 106 -15.11 5.45 -22.71
CA GLY A 106 -16.28 6.33 -22.76
C GLY A 106 -16.53 7.00 -21.40
N LYS A 107 -17.70 6.73 -20.80
CA LYS A 107 -18.07 7.23 -19.45
C LYS A 107 -17.73 6.26 -18.32
N ALA A 108 -17.17 5.09 -18.61
CA ALA A 108 -16.82 4.08 -17.62
C ALA A 108 -15.31 4.06 -17.37
N ALA A 109 -14.90 3.68 -16.16
CA ALA A 109 -13.51 3.43 -15.81
C ALA A 109 -13.35 1.96 -15.38
N LYS A 110 -12.39 1.26 -15.96
CA LYS A 110 -11.92 -0.04 -15.48
C LYS A 110 -10.68 0.20 -14.64
N ILE A 111 -10.63 -0.39 -13.45
CA ILE A 111 -9.50 -0.27 -12.52
C ILE A 111 -8.87 -1.65 -12.32
N ARG A 112 -7.54 -1.72 -12.33
CA ARG A 112 -6.76 -2.89 -11.91
C ARG A 112 -5.80 -2.45 -10.82
N TRP A 113 -5.85 -3.13 -9.68
CA TRP A 113 -4.91 -2.92 -8.59
C TRP A 113 -3.89 -4.06 -8.58
N LEU A 114 -2.62 -3.71 -8.75
CA LEU A 114 -1.48 -4.59 -8.68
C LEU A 114 -0.77 -4.33 -7.36
N GLN A 115 -0.88 -5.27 -6.43
CA GLN A 115 -0.34 -5.14 -5.09
C GLN A 115 1.14 -5.56 -5.05
N ARG A 116 1.94 -4.87 -4.24
CA ARG A 116 3.34 -5.21 -3.91
C ARG A 116 4.20 -5.45 -5.14
N CYS A 117 4.15 -4.51 -6.07
CA CYS A 117 4.79 -4.63 -7.37
C CYS A 117 6.32 -4.56 -7.32
N PHE A 118 6.88 -3.83 -6.34
CA PHE A 118 8.33 -3.63 -6.18
C PHE A 118 8.69 -3.19 -4.76
#